data_AF-A0A2K3N9C3-F1
#
_entry.id   AF-A0A2K3N9C3-F1
#
_cell.length_a   1.000
_cell.length_b   1.000
_cell.length_c   1.000
_cell.angle_alpha   90.00
_cell.angle_beta   90.00
_cell.angle_gamma   90.00
#
_symmetry.space_group_name_H-M   'P 1'
#
loop_
_entity.id
_entity.type
_entity.pdbx_description
1 polymer ?
#
loop_
_entity_poly.entity_id
_entity_poly.type
_entity_poly.pdbx_seq_one_letter_code
_entity_poly.pdbx_strand_id
1 'polypeptide(L)'
;MFGAEELWTKGHTGAKVKMAIFDTGIRADHPHFRNIKERTNWTNEDTLNDNLGHGTFVAGVVAGMDAECLGFAPDTEIYAFRVFTDAQVSYTSWFLDAFNYAIATNMDVLNLSIGGPDYLDLPFVEKIWEITANNIIMVSAIGNDGPLYGTLNNPADQSDVIGVGGIDYSDHIASFSSRGMSTWELPHGYGRVKPDVVAYGRDIMGSKISSGCKSLSGTSVASPVVAGVVCLLVSVIPEPDRKNLLNPASMKQALVEGAAKLAGPNMYEQGAGRVDLLESYEILKSYKPRASIFPSLLDYSDCPYAWPFCRQPLYAGAMPVIFNASILNGMGVIGYVESPPIWHPFEEVGNLLSIHFTYSEIIWPWTGYLAIHLQIKEEGAQFSGNIEGNVTLRVSSPPAQGEKRPRVSTCVLQLKLKVVPTPPRAKRILWDQFHNIKYPPGYIPRDSLDVRNDILDWHGDHLHTNFHIMFNMLRDTGYYVETLGSPLTCFDARHYGTLLLVDLEEEYFPEEIEKLRDDVINTGLGLAVFAEWYNVDTMVKMRFFDDNTRSWWTPVTGGANNPALNDLLAPFGIAFGDKILSGDFSLFGEENRYASGTDIVRFPRGGYVHSFPFSDSSESGATQNVLLTSSTTKV
;
A
#
# COMPACT_ATOMS: atom_id res chain seq x y z
N MET A 1 0.23 -24.48 11.09
CA MET A 1 -0.94 -23.93 11.83
C MET A 1 -0.57 -22.98 12.97
N PHE A 2 0.63 -22.37 13.02
CA PHE A 2 0.99 -21.37 14.04
C PHE A 2 0.66 -21.74 15.51
N GLY A 3 0.72 -23.02 15.89
CA GLY A 3 0.38 -23.45 17.25
C GLY A 3 -1.13 -23.49 17.58
N ALA A 4 -2.03 -23.44 16.59
CA ALA A 4 -3.49 -23.47 16.81
C ALA A 4 -3.97 -24.64 17.68
N GLU A 5 -3.30 -25.79 17.60
CA GLU A 5 -3.54 -26.97 18.44
C GLU A 5 -3.49 -26.65 19.94
N GLU A 6 -2.61 -25.75 20.37
CA GLU A 6 -2.53 -25.34 21.78
C GLU A 6 -3.78 -24.59 22.24
N LEU A 7 -4.40 -23.79 21.37
CA LEU A 7 -5.65 -23.11 21.68
C LEU A 7 -6.83 -24.09 21.63
N TRP A 8 -6.83 -25.05 20.69
CA TRP A 8 -7.83 -26.11 20.62
C TRP A 8 -7.85 -26.96 21.89
N THR A 9 -6.68 -27.33 22.43
CA THR A 9 -6.59 -28.08 23.70
C THR A 9 -7.11 -27.29 24.90
N LYS A 10 -7.06 -25.95 24.84
CA LYS A 10 -7.66 -25.03 25.82
C LYS A 10 -9.18 -24.83 25.60
N GLY A 11 -9.76 -25.43 24.55
CA GLY A 11 -11.18 -25.35 24.22
C GLY A 11 -11.57 -24.17 23.34
N HIS A 12 -10.60 -23.43 22.79
CA HIS A 12 -10.85 -22.36 21.82
C HIS A 12 -10.74 -22.94 20.42
N THR A 13 -11.84 -22.98 19.67
CA THR A 13 -11.87 -23.60 18.31
C THR A 13 -12.57 -22.71 17.27
N GLY A 14 -12.83 -21.44 17.60
CA GLY A 14 -13.66 -20.56 16.77
C GLY A 14 -15.15 -20.63 17.07
N ALA A 15 -15.57 -21.43 18.06
CA ALA A 15 -16.97 -21.61 18.40
C ALA A 15 -17.70 -20.29 18.67
N LYS A 16 -18.91 -20.17 18.11
CA LYS A 16 -19.78 -18.97 18.19
C LYS A 16 -19.18 -17.70 17.61
N VAL A 17 -18.20 -17.80 16.72
CA VAL A 17 -17.68 -16.65 15.97
C VAL A 17 -18.35 -16.67 14.60
N LYS A 18 -18.97 -15.56 14.20
CA LYS A 18 -19.60 -15.41 12.89
C LYS A 18 -18.60 -14.85 11.89
N MET A 19 -18.29 -15.66 10.88
CA MET A 19 -17.33 -15.33 9.85
C MET A 19 -18.01 -15.20 8.49
N ALA A 20 -17.94 -14.01 7.91
CA ALA A 20 -18.41 -13.75 6.56
C ALA A 20 -17.28 -13.93 5.53
N ILE A 21 -17.51 -14.78 4.54
CA ILE A 21 -16.59 -15.05 3.44
C ILE A 21 -17.22 -14.54 2.16
N PHE A 22 -16.64 -13.47 1.63
CA PHE A 22 -17.07 -12.81 0.40
C PHE A 22 -16.20 -13.32 -0.74
N ASP A 23 -16.74 -14.23 -1.55
CA ASP A 23 -15.96 -14.95 -2.55
C ASP A 23 -16.87 -15.56 -3.64
N THR A 24 -16.44 -16.63 -4.29
CA THR A 24 -17.19 -17.40 -5.29
C THR A 24 -18.28 -18.31 -4.66
N GLY A 25 -18.49 -18.24 -3.34
CA GLY A 25 -19.45 -19.06 -2.60
C GLY A 25 -18.84 -20.30 -1.95
N ILE A 26 -19.68 -21.19 -1.43
CA ILE A 26 -19.25 -22.47 -0.82
C ILE A 26 -20.21 -23.59 -1.23
N ARG A 27 -19.67 -24.78 -1.52
CA ARG A 27 -20.49 -25.97 -1.76
C ARG A 27 -21.24 -26.43 -0.49
N ALA A 28 -22.55 -26.64 -0.63
CA ALA A 28 -23.50 -26.91 0.46
C ALA A 28 -23.11 -28.08 1.39
N ASP A 29 -22.75 -29.19 0.77
CA ASP A 29 -22.62 -30.53 1.34
C ASP A 29 -21.16 -30.97 1.39
N HIS A 30 -20.24 -29.99 1.42
CA HIS A 30 -18.82 -30.27 1.43
C HIS A 30 -18.41 -30.89 2.78
N PRO A 31 -17.79 -32.10 2.79
CA PRO A 31 -17.58 -32.88 4.01
C PRO A 31 -16.62 -32.24 5.01
N HIS A 32 -15.80 -31.28 4.58
CA HIS A 32 -14.85 -30.59 5.46
C HIS A 32 -15.50 -29.55 6.37
N PHE A 33 -16.77 -29.17 6.15
CA PHE A 33 -17.43 -28.13 6.93
C PHE A 33 -18.59 -28.70 7.73
N ARG A 34 -18.61 -28.43 9.04
CA ARG A 34 -19.72 -28.81 9.92
C ARG A 34 -20.67 -27.66 10.28
N ASN A 35 -20.27 -26.41 10.03
CA ASN A 35 -20.96 -25.24 10.56
C ASN A 35 -21.18 -24.12 9.53
N ILE A 36 -21.61 -24.49 8.32
CA ILE A 36 -22.13 -23.52 7.35
C ILE A 36 -23.52 -23.09 7.84
N LYS A 37 -23.64 -21.85 8.31
CA LYS A 37 -24.92 -21.29 8.78
C LYS A 37 -25.77 -20.75 7.65
N GLU A 38 -25.13 -20.11 6.70
CA GLU A 38 -25.82 -19.41 5.63
C GLU A 38 -24.99 -19.37 4.35
N ARG A 39 -25.69 -19.40 3.22
CA ARG A 39 -25.12 -19.15 1.89
C ARG A 39 -26.07 -18.21 1.16
N THR A 40 -25.56 -17.06 0.76
CA THR A 40 -26.30 -16.06 -0.02
C THR A 40 -25.58 -15.78 -1.33
N ASN A 41 -26.32 -15.24 -2.28
CA ASN A 41 -25.78 -14.85 -3.57
C ASN A 41 -26.28 -13.45 -3.93
N TRP A 42 -25.31 -12.59 -4.23
CA TRP A 42 -25.53 -11.18 -4.56
C TRP A 42 -25.30 -10.91 -6.06
N THR A 43 -24.89 -11.95 -6.80
CA THR A 43 -24.69 -11.88 -8.25
C THR A 43 -26.02 -12.02 -8.99
N ASN A 44 -25.96 -11.91 -10.32
CA ASN A 44 -27.10 -12.14 -11.21
C ASN A 44 -27.31 -13.61 -11.60
N GLU A 45 -26.47 -14.54 -11.16
CA GLU A 45 -26.60 -15.98 -11.47
C GLU A 45 -27.52 -16.69 -10.46
N ASP A 46 -28.26 -17.72 -10.88
CA ASP A 46 -29.19 -18.44 -10.00
C ASP A 46 -28.51 -19.65 -9.32
N THR A 47 -27.49 -19.39 -8.50
CA THR A 47 -26.77 -20.42 -7.74
C THR A 47 -26.21 -19.90 -6.41
N LEU A 48 -26.24 -20.76 -5.40
CA LEU A 48 -25.57 -20.56 -4.10
C LEU A 48 -24.29 -21.41 -3.97
N ASN A 49 -24.04 -22.29 -4.93
CA ASN A 49 -22.88 -23.16 -4.92
C ASN A 49 -21.66 -22.44 -5.47
N ASP A 50 -20.51 -22.82 -4.94
CA ASP A 50 -19.23 -22.51 -5.55
C ASP A 50 -19.01 -23.46 -6.72
N ASN A 51 -18.82 -22.92 -7.93
CA ASN A 51 -18.44 -23.69 -9.12
C ASN A 51 -16.97 -23.45 -9.54
N LEU A 52 -16.31 -22.44 -8.94
CA LEU A 52 -14.91 -22.10 -9.21
C LEU A 52 -13.94 -22.76 -8.22
N GLY A 53 -14.37 -22.93 -6.97
CA GLY A 53 -13.62 -23.60 -5.93
C GLY A 53 -12.65 -22.69 -5.17
N HIS A 54 -12.69 -21.37 -5.37
CA HIS A 54 -11.86 -20.42 -4.62
C HIS A 54 -12.47 -20.16 -3.23
N GLY A 55 -13.75 -19.80 -3.14
CA GLY A 55 -14.44 -19.58 -1.88
C GLY A 55 -14.49 -20.84 -0.99
N THR A 56 -14.67 -22.02 -1.58
CA THR A 56 -14.56 -23.30 -0.86
C THR A 56 -13.17 -23.51 -0.28
N PHE A 57 -12.12 -23.14 -1.02
CA PHE A 57 -10.75 -23.26 -0.54
C PHE A 57 -10.47 -22.28 0.60
N VAL A 58 -10.86 -21.01 0.44
CA VAL A 58 -10.74 -19.93 1.45
C VAL A 58 -11.44 -20.34 2.74
N ALA A 59 -12.68 -20.81 2.66
CA ALA A 59 -13.40 -21.33 3.82
C ALA A 59 -12.72 -22.55 4.45
N GLY A 60 -12.10 -23.41 3.63
CA GLY A 60 -11.30 -24.55 4.07
C GLY A 60 -10.15 -24.14 4.97
N VAL A 61 -9.39 -23.14 4.56
CA VAL A 61 -8.26 -22.60 5.36
C VAL A 61 -8.75 -22.02 6.69
N VAL A 62 -9.94 -21.41 6.72
CA VAL A 62 -10.51 -20.88 7.97
C VAL A 62 -11.03 -22.00 8.88
N ALA A 63 -11.90 -22.88 8.39
CA ALA A 63 -12.72 -23.77 9.23
C ALA A 63 -12.83 -25.22 8.72
N GLY A 64 -11.98 -25.64 7.79
CA GLY A 64 -11.93 -27.02 7.30
C GLY A 64 -11.56 -28.02 8.40
N MET A 65 -12.12 -29.23 8.33
CA MET A 65 -11.91 -30.29 9.31
C MET A 65 -11.13 -31.51 8.81
N ASP A 66 -10.78 -31.54 7.53
CA ASP A 66 -10.03 -32.66 6.98
C ASP A 66 -8.59 -32.64 7.53
N ALA A 67 -8.05 -33.80 7.87
CA ALA A 67 -6.73 -33.91 8.48
C ALA A 67 -5.60 -33.46 7.53
N GLU A 68 -5.79 -33.56 6.20
CA GLU A 68 -4.81 -33.14 5.21
C GLU A 68 -4.79 -31.61 4.98
N CYS A 69 -5.92 -30.93 5.21
CA CYS A 69 -6.04 -29.47 5.05
C CYS A 69 -6.90 -28.86 6.15
N LEU A 70 -6.45 -29.05 7.39
CA LEU A 70 -7.14 -28.59 8.58
C LEU A 70 -7.14 -27.05 8.65
N GLY A 71 -8.31 -26.46 8.89
CA GLY A 71 -8.46 -25.03 9.09
C GLY A 71 -8.10 -24.59 10.51
N PHE A 72 -7.93 -23.29 10.72
CA PHE A 72 -7.50 -22.72 12.01
C PHE A 72 -8.60 -22.72 13.08
N ALA A 73 -9.85 -22.52 12.67
CA ALA A 73 -11.00 -22.29 13.54
C ALA A 73 -12.17 -23.21 13.14
N PRO A 74 -12.08 -24.53 13.39
CA PRO A 74 -13.00 -25.53 12.86
C PRO A 74 -14.44 -25.48 13.41
N ASP A 75 -14.72 -24.71 14.45
CA ASP A 75 -16.08 -24.49 15.00
C ASP A 75 -16.70 -23.14 14.62
N THR A 76 -15.99 -22.31 13.84
CA THR A 76 -16.50 -21.02 13.36
C THR A 76 -17.78 -21.18 12.53
N GLU A 77 -18.72 -20.26 12.73
CA GLU A 77 -19.97 -20.18 11.99
C GLU A 77 -19.70 -19.49 10.64
N ILE A 78 -19.77 -20.27 9.55
CA ILE A 78 -19.45 -19.78 8.22
C ILE A 78 -20.70 -19.22 7.53
N TYR A 79 -20.60 -17.96 7.11
CA TYR A 79 -21.57 -17.24 6.30
C TYR A 79 -20.95 -16.97 4.93
N ALA A 80 -21.38 -17.69 3.90
CA ALA A 80 -20.82 -17.57 2.56
C ALA A 80 -21.60 -16.56 1.72
N PHE A 81 -20.98 -15.44 1.37
CA PHE A 81 -21.59 -14.41 0.54
C PHE A 81 -20.96 -14.49 -0.85
N ARG A 82 -21.69 -15.06 -1.80
CA ARG A 82 -21.24 -15.13 -3.18
C ARG A 82 -21.37 -13.76 -3.84
N VAL A 83 -20.25 -13.19 -4.24
CA VAL A 83 -20.12 -11.87 -4.88
C VAL A 83 -19.38 -11.93 -6.21
N PHE A 84 -18.91 -13.12 -6.63
CA PHE A 84 -18.33 -13.37 -7.95
C PHE A 84 -19.19 -14.37 -8.73
N THR A 85 -19.36 -14.10 -10.01
CA THR A 85 -19.98 -15.05 -10.95
C THR A 85 -19.00 -16.17 -11.32
N ASP A 86 -19.49 -17.19 -12.04
CA ASP A 86 -18.63 -18.26 -12.56
C ASP A 86 -17.69 -17.76 -13.67
N ALA A 87 -18.00 -16.61 -14.27
CA ALA A 87 -17.14 -15.89 -15.19
C ALA A 87 -16.13 -14.96 -14.48
N GLN A 88 -16.03 -15.01 -13.14
CA GLN A 88 -15.19 -14.15 -12.31
C GLN A 88 -15.52 -12.64 -12.42
N VAL A 89 -16.77 -12.32 -12.77
CA VAL A 89 -17.27 -10.94 -12.79
C VAL A 89 -17.79 -10.58 -11.40
N SER A 90 -17.50 -9.36 -10.95
CA SER A 90 -18.07 -8.78 -9.75
C SER A 90 -18.32 -7.29 -9.95
N TYR A 91 -19.27 -6.75 -9.19
CA TYR A 91 -19.60 -5.32 -9.19
C TYR A 91 -19.57 -4.78 -7.78
N THR A 92 -19.11 -3.53 -7.61
CA THR A 92 -19.14 -2.81 -6.35
C THR A 92 -20.51 -2.86 -5.68
N SER A 93 -21.59 -2.68 -6.43
CA SER A 93 -22.96 -2.69 -5.88
C SER A 93 -23.29 -3.98 -5.14
N TRP A 94 -22.81 -5.13 -5.62
CA TRP A 94 -23.00 -6.43 -4.96
C TRP A 94 -22.26 -6.50 -3.63
N PHE A 95 -21.05 -5.93 -3.55
CA PHE A 95 -20.34 -5.78 -2.29
C PHE A 95 -21.09 -4.87 -1.32
N LEU A 96 -21.54 -3.70 -1.76
CA LEU A 96 -22.26 -2.74 -0.91
C LEU A 96 -23.51 -3.37 -0.28
N ASP A 97 -24.30 -4.11 -1.06
CA ASP A 97 -25.49 -4.81 -0.58
C ASP A 97 -25.14 -5.94 0.40
N ALA A 98 -24.13 -6.76 0.07
CA ALA A 98 -23.65 -7.82 0.94
C ALA A 98 -23.04 -7.28 2.25
N PHE A 99 -22.36 -6.14 2.22
CA PHE A 99 -21.84 -5.45 3.39
C PHE A 99 -22.96 -4.92 4.29
N ASN A 100 -24.01 -4.33 3.72
CA ASN A 100 -25.19 -3.93 4.48
C ASN A 100 -25.82 -5.13 5.21
N TYR A 101 -25.84 -6.29 4.56
CA TYR A 101 -26.32 -7.53 5.17
C TYR A 101 -25.39 -8.05 6.27
N ALA A 102 -24.06 -7.99 6.09
CA ALA A 102 -23.08 -8.33 7.13
C ALA A 102 -23.27 -7.49 8.40
N ILE A 103 -23.54 -6.19 8.24
CA ILE A 103 -23.85 -5.28 9.34
C ILE A 103 -25.17 -5.67 10.00
N ALA A 104 -26.24 -5.86 9.22
CA ALA A 104 -27.56 -6.22 9.73
C ALA A 104 -27.59 -7.56 10.49
N THR A 105 -26.74 -8.52 10.09
CA THR A 105 -26.61 -9.83 10.72
C THR A 105 -25.57 -9.88 11.85
N ASN A 106 -24.91 -8.75 12.10
CA ASN A 106 -23.92 -8.54 13.15
C ASN A 106 -22.82 -9.61 13.09
N MET A 107 -22.12 -9.67 11.96
CA MET A 107 -20.92 -10.50 11.76
C MET A 107 -19.80 -10.07 12.71
N ASP A 108 -18.91 -10.98 13.08
CA ASP A 108 -17.75 -10.65 13.93
C ASP A 108 -16.50 -10.38 13.06
N VAL A 109 -16.30 -11.21 12.03
CA VAL A 109 -15.12 -11.19 11.16
C VAL A 109 -15.55 -11.30 9.71
N LEU A 110 -14.83 -10.62 8.82
CA LEU A 110 -15.04 -10.62 7.38
C LEU A 110 -13.70 -10.85 6.67
N ASN A 111 -13.66 -11.74 5.68
CA ASN A 111 -12.49 -11.95 4.82
C ASN A 111 -12.79 -11.57 3.37
N LEU A 112 -11.91 -10.74 2.80
CA LEU A 112 -11.80 -10.47 1.37
C LEU A 112 -10.49 -11.05 0.85
N SER A 113 -10.57 -12.23 0.25
CA SER A 113 -9.44 -12.85 -0.47
C SER A 113 -9.28 -12.28 -1.89
N ILE A 114 -9.61 -11.01 -2.03
CA ILE A 114 -9.71 -10.29 -3.30
C ILE A 114 -9.18 -8.89 -3.09
N GLY A 115 -8.82 -8.25 -4.18
CA GLY A 115 -8.51 -6.83 -4.20
C GLY A 115 -8.62 -6.33 -5.63
N GLY A 116 -9.02 -5.08 -5.78
CA GLY A 116 -8.91 -4.36 -7.04
C GLY A 116 -7.78 -3.34 -6.94
N PRO A 117 -7.25 -2.89 -8.08
CA PRO A 117 -6.52 -1.62 -8.08
C PRO A 117 -7.47 -0.54 -7.58
N ASP A 118 -6.94 0.41 -6.82
CA ASP A 118 -7.75 1.43 -6.17
C ASP A 118 -8.25 2.45 -7.19
N TYR A 119 -9.53 2.35 -7.52
CA TYR A 119 -10.15 3.17 -8.55
C TYR A 119 -11.29 3.97 -7.97
N LEU A 120 -11.01 5.11 -7.32
CA LEU A 120 -11.99 6.18 -7.08
C LEU A 120 -13.34 5.73 -6.48
N ASP A 121 -13.42 4.53 -5.92
CA ASP A 121 -14.66 3.91 -5.48
C ASP A 121 -14.87 4.33 -4.04
N LEU A 122 -15.04 5.65 -3.89
CA LEU A 122 -15.40 6.28 -2.64
C LEU A 122 -16.60 5.56 -2.00
N PRO A 123 -17.65 5.14 -2.75
CA PRO A 123 -18.70 4.30 -2.17
C PRO A 123 -18.18 3.01 -1.51
N PHE A 124 -17.25 2.28 -2.13
CA PHE A 124 -16.64 1.09 -1.54
C PHE A 124 -15.79 1.43 -0.31
N VAL A 125 -14.92 2.44 -0.41
CA VAL A 125 -14.03 2.88 0.68
C VAL A 125 -14.84 3.35 1.90
N GLU A 126 -15.82 4.22 1.70
CA GLU A 126 -16.71 4.70 2.77
C GLU A 126 -17.50 3.54 3.39
N LYS A 127 -17.90 2.54 2.58
CA LYS A 127 -18.58 1.35 3.11
C LYS A 127 -17.66 0.50 3.97
N ILE A 128 -16.36 0.40 3.64
CA ILE A 128 -15.38 -0.27 4.51
C ILE A 128 -15.28 0.44 5.88
N TRP A 129 -15.27 1.77 5.90
CA TRP A 129 -15.30 2.52 7.16
C TRP A 129 -16.58 2.26 7.94
N GLU A 130 -17.73 2.19 7.28
CA GLU A 130 -19.00 1.86 7.94
C GLU A 130 -19.01 0.44 8.52
N ILE A 131 -18.53 -0.55 7.79
CA ILE A 131 -18.43 -1.95 8.24
C ILE A 131 -17.57 -2.02 9.51
N THR A 132 -16.37 -1.45 9.44
CA THR A 132 -15.44 -1.51 10.57
C THR A 132 -15.99 -0.71 11.74
N ALA A 133 -16.63 0.45 11.53
CA ALA A 133 -17.32 1.21 12.58
C ALA A 133 -18.43 0.42 13.29
N ASN A 134 -19.05 -0.57 12.61
CA ASN A 134 -19.98 -1.53 13.19
C ASN A 134 -19.29 -2.71 13.91
N ASN A 135 -18.01 -2.55 14.26
CA ASN A 135 -17.20 -3.48 15.03
C ASN A 135 -16.91 -4.83 14.33
N ILE A 136 -17.01 -4.85 13.00
CA ILE A 136 -16.67 -6.01 12.17
C ILE A 136 -15.17 -5.96 11.86
N ILE A 137 -14.44 -7.01 12.24
CA ILE A 137 -13.00 -7.11 11.97
C ILE A 137 -12.80 -7.56 10.53
N MET A 138 -12.13 -6.75 9.73
CA MET A 138 -11.92 -7.02 8.32
C MET A 138 -10.48 -7.47 8.05
N VAL A 139 -10.33 -8.58 7.34
CA VAL A 139 -9.06 -9.14 6.89
C VAL A 139 -9.08 -9.20 5.36
N SER A 140 -8.03 -8.70 4.71
CA SER A 140 -7.97 -8.63 3.25
C SER A 140 -6.59 -8.98 2.71
N ALA A 141 -6.54 -9.57 1.52
CA ALA A 141 -5.31 -9.88 0.80
C ALA A 141 -4.67 -8.60 0.24
N ILE A 142 -3.35 -8.46 0.36
CA ILE A 142 -2.65 -7.23 -0.04
C ILE A 142 -2.46 -7.06 -1.56
N GLY A 143 -2.72 -8.11 -2.34
CA GLY A 143 -2.49 -8.13 -3.80
C GLY A 143 -1.40 -9.11 -4.21
N ASN A 144 -1.34 -9.42 -5.51
CA ASN A 144 -0.42 -10.40 -6.10
C ASN A 144 0.50 -9.76 -7.15
N ASP A 145 0.69 -8.45 -7.06
CA ASP A 145 1.37 -7.59 -8.04
C ASP A 145 2.82 -7.29 -7.63
N GLY A 146 3.34 -8.04 -6.67
CA GLY A 146 4.76 -8.09 -6.33
C GLY A 146 5.60 -8.67 -7.48
N PRO A 147 6.93 -8.45 -7.47
CA PRO A 147 7.74 -7.89 -6.38
C PRO A 147 7.91 -6.36 -6.44
N LEU A 148 7.12 -5.66 -7.26
CA LEU A 148 7.17 -4.22 -7.36
C LEU A 148 6.62 -3.56 -6.08
N TYR A 149 7.08 -2.34 -5.79
CA TYR A 149 6.65 -1.51 -4.65
C TYR A 149 5.57 -0.54 -5.10
N GLY A 150 4.71 -0.12 -4.16
CA GLY A 150 3.54 0.71 -4.46
C GLY A 150 2.41 -0.08 -5.14
N THR A 151 2.34 -1.40 -4.91
CA THR A 151 1.44 -2.32 -5.62
C THR A 151 0.30 -2.87 -4.76
N LEU A 152 -0.05 -2.17 -3.68
CA LEU A 152 -1.07 -2.62 -2.74
C LEU A 152 -2.48 -2.51 -3.36
N ASN A 153 -3.31 -3.52 -3.12
CA ASN A 153 -4.69 -3.52 -3.61
C ASN A 153 -5.69 -3.05 -2.54
N ASN A 154 -6.76 -2.40 -3.00
CA ASN A 154 -7.89 -2.01 -2.15
C ASN A 154 -8.80 -3.22 -1.88
N PRO A 155 -9.30 -3.42 -0.64
CA PRO A 155 -9.21 -2.52 0.53
C PRO A 155 -8.09 -2.85 1.53
N ALA A 156 -7.13 -3.71 1.19
CA ALA A 156 -6.09 -4.13 2.13
C ALA A 156 -5.07 -3.04 2.44
N ASP A 157 -4.95 -2.03 1.59
CA ASP A 157 -4.22 -0.78 1.78
C ASP A 157 -4.84 0.14 2.85
N GLN A 158 -6.16 0.03 3.09
CA GLN A 158 -6.88 0.87 4.05
C GLN A 158 -6.45 0.60 5.49
N SER A 159 -6.47 1.66 6.31
CA SER A 159 -5.92 1.60 7.67
C SER A 159 -6.75 0.81 8.66
N ASP A 160 -8.07 0.75 8.52
CA ASP A 160 -8.93 -0.06 9.41
C ASP A 160 -8.99 -1.55 9.01
N VAL A 161 -8.45 -1.91 7.84
CA VAL A 161 -8.41 -3.29 7.34
C VAL A 161 -7.09 -3.95 7.71
N ILE A 162 -7.13 -5.19 8.20
CA ILE A 162 -5.93 -6.01 8.41
C ILE A 162 -5.47 -6.53 7.04
N GLY A 163 -4.47 -5.88 6.46
CA GLY A 163 -3.87 -6.22 5.18
C GLY A 163 -2.80 -7.29 5.33
N VAL A 164 -2.93 -8.37 4.56
CA VAL A 164 -2.12 -9.59 4.73
C VAL A 164 -1.26 -9.86 3.49
N GLY A 165 0.06 -9.85 3.69
CA GLY A 165 1.04 -10.29 2.68
C GLY A 165 1.34 -11.79 2.75
N GLY A 166 1.98 -12.31 1.71
CA GLY A 166 2.26 -13.74 1.53
C GLY A 166 3.72 -14.09 1.73
N ILE A 167 3.99 -15.15 2.50
CA ILE A 167 5.30 -15.79 2.63
C ILE A 167 5.24 -17.27 2.23
N ASP A 168 6.40 -17.87 2.00
CA ASP A 168 6.55 -19.32 1.91
C ASP A 168 6.83 -19.97 3.27
N TYR A 169 6.89 -21.30 3.32
CA TYR A 169 7.16 -22.06 4.54
C TYR A 169 8.60 -21.91 5.07
N SER A 170 9.49 -21.24 4.33
CA SER A 170 10.85 -20.88 4.77
C SER A 170 10.94 -19.43 5.25
N ASP A 171 9.79 -18.78 5.48
CA ASP A 171 9.67 -17.38 5.90
C ASP A 171 10.25 -16.36 4.90
N HIS A 172 10.34 -16.71 3.62
CA HIS A 172 10.65 -15.73 2.57
C HIS A 172 9.38 -15.07 2.05
N ILE A 173 9.44 -13.76 1.80
CA ILE A 173 8.37 -13.03 1.10
C ILE A 173 8.12 -13.70 -0.26
N ALA A 174 6.88 -14.10 -0.50
CA ALA A 174 6.49 -14.67 -1.77
C ALA A 174 6.66 -13.61 -2.87
N SER A 175 7.22 -13.98 -4.02
CA SER A 175 7.54 -13.02 -5.09
C SER A 175 6.32 -12.25 -5.59
N PHE A 176 5.14 -12.87 -5.57
CA PHE A 176 3.88 -12.24 -5.95
C PHE A 176 3.34 -11.30 -4.88
N SER A 177 3.76 -11.37 -3.61
CA SER A 177 3.16 -10.54 -2.56
C SER A 177 3.41 -9.07 -2.86
N SER A 178 2.34 -8.30 -3.05
CA SER A 178 2.42 -6.84 -3.22
C SER A 178 3.14 -6.18 -2.04
N ARG A 179 3.78 -5.05 -2.32
CA ARG A 179 4.64 -4.33 -1.38
C ARG A 179 4.23 -2.88 -1.28
N GLY A 180 4.30 -2.35 -0.08
CA GLY A 180 3.99 -0.96 0.20
C GLY A 180 5.07 -0.01 -0.33
N MET A 181 5.08 1.24 0.09
CA MET A 181 4.14 1.90 1.02
C MET A 181 2.73 2.09 0.42
N SER A 182 1.76 2.51 1.25
CA SER A 182 0.48 3.00 0.71
C SER A 182 0.69 4.22 -0.19
N THR A 183 -0.06 4.31 -1.27
CA THR A 183 0.08 5.38 -2.28
C THR A 183 -0.85 6.57 -2.02
N TRP A 184 -1.81 6.43 -1.10
CA TRP A 184 -2.78 7.46 -0.72
C TRP A 184 -2.16 8.78 -0.25
N GLU A 185 -0.98 8.71 0.37
CA GLU A 185 -0.26 9.88 0.88
C GLU A 185 0.73 10.45 -0.14
N LEU A 186 0.91 9.81 -1.30
CA LEU A 186 1.65 10.35 -2.44
C LEU A 186 0.69 11.33 -3.15
N PRO A 187 1.01 12.64 -3.21
CA PRO A 187 2.33 13.22 -3.51
C PRO A 187 3.04 13.89 -2.31
N HIS A 188 2.51 13.80 -1.09
CA HIS A 188 3.08 14.48 0.09
C HIS A 188 4.37 13.83 0.62
N GLY A 189 4.83 12.75 -0.02
CA GLY A 189 6.21 12.29 0.01
C GLY A 189 6.42 10.88 0.55
N TYR A 190 5.60 10.36 1.46
CA TYR A 190 5.79 9.01 2.01
C TYR A 190 4.45 8.40 2.36
N GLY A 191 4.23 7.14 2.02
CA GLY A 191 3.10 6.35 2.47
C GLY A 191 3.26 5.73 3.85
N ARG A 192 2.18 5.12 4.33
CA ARG A 192 2.16 4.31 5.56
C ARG A 192 2.62 2.88 5.31
N VAL A 193 2.97 2.20 6.40
CA VAL A 193 3.40 0.81 6.39
C VAL A 193 2.23 -0.12 6.11
N LYS A 194 2.34 -0.87 5.01
CA LYS A 194 1.49 -2.00 4.61
C LYS A 194 2.37 -3.04 3.88
N PRO A 195 2.07 -4.35 3.97
CA PRO A 195 0.97 -4.98 4.73
C PRO A 195 1.08 -4.77 6.24
N ASP A 196 0.03 -5.08 7.01
CA ASP A 196 0.11 -5.01 8.48
C ASP A 196 0.94 -6.19 9.03
N VAL A 197 0.70 -7.39 8.49
CA VAL A 197 1.39 -8.65 8.82
C VAL A 197 1.54 -9.53 7.58
N VAL A 198 2.41 -10.53 7.65
CA VAL A 198 2.49 -11.60 6.64
C VAL A 198 2.09 -12.96 7.19
N ALA A 199 1.59 -13.82 6.32
CA ALA A 199 1.25 -15.20 6.64
C ALA A 199 1.59 -16.14 5.47
N TYR A 200 1.58 -17.44 5.73
CA TYR A 200 1.86 -18.43 4.68
C TYR A 200 0.84 -18.30 3.55
N GLY A 201 1.35 -18.01 2.35
CA GLY A 201 0.56 -17.79 1.14
C GLY A 201 1.04 -18.61 -0.05
N ARG A 202 2.14 -19.37 0.08
CA ARG A 202 2.66 -20.25 -0.95
C ARG A 202 2.39 -21.72 -0.61
N ASP A 203 1.89 -22.45 -1.59
CA ASP A 203 1.63 -23.89 -1.56
C ASP A 203 0.75 -24.34 -0.37
N ILE A 204 -0.22 -23.50 0.01
CA ILE A 204 -1.11 -23.76 1.14
C ILE A 204 -2.14 -24.81 0.77
N MET A 205 -2.30 -25.80 1.64
CA MET A 205 -3.32 -26.83 1.51
C MET A 205 -4.68 -26.32 2.02
N GLY A 206 -5.72 -26.51 1.22
CA GLY A 206 -7.09 -26.12 1.54
C GLY A 206 -8.11 -27.01 0.84
N SER A 207 -9.39 -26.82 1.16
CA SER A 207 -10.48 -27.66 0.66
C SER A 207 -10.64 -27.55 -0.87
N LYS A 208 -10.75 -28.69 -1.54
CA LYS A 208 -11.08 -28.77 -2.97
C LYS A 208 -12.59 -28.91 -3.16
N ILE A 209 -13.17 -28.08 -4.03
CA ILE A 209 -14.60 -28.06 -4.37
C ILE A 209 -15.31 -29.43 -4.42
N SER A 210 -14.66 -30.47 -4.98
CA SER A 210 -15.22 -31.81 -5.12
C SER A 210 -15.20 -32.64 -3.83
N SER A 211 -14.05 -32.70 -3.15
CA SER A 211 -13.71 -33.50 -1.96
C SER A 211 -12.19 -33.56 -1.87
N GLY A 212 -11.67 -33.71 -0.65
CA GLY A 212 -10.22 -33.74 -0.39
C GLY A 212 -9.58 -32.37 -0.48
N CYS A 213 -8.26 -32.34 -0.52
CA CYS A 213 -7.49 -31.11 -0.44
C CYS A 213 -6.81 -30.75 -1.77
N LYS A 214 -6.51 -29.46 -1.97
CA LYS A 214 -5.68 -28.96 -3.05
C LYS A 214 -4.70 -27.93 -2.49
N SER A 215 -3.60 -27.71 -3.20
CA SER A 215 -2.65 -26.64 -2.88
C SER A 215 -2.90 -25.42 -3.77
N LEU A 216 -2.88 -24.21 -3.21
CA LEU A 216 -2.91 -22.93 -3.94
C LEU A 216 -1.86 -21.96 -3.39
N SER A 217 -1.48 -21.00 -4.24
CA SER A 217 -0.59 -19.89 -3.88
C SER A 217 -1.24 -18.55 -4.21
N GLY A 218 -1.04 -17.56 -3.34
CA GLY A 218 -1.53 -16.19 -3.49
C GLY A 218 -1.72 -15.51 -2.14
N THR A 219 -1.75 -14.17 -2.10
CA THR A 219 -2.16 -13.43 -0.89
C THR A 219 -3.64 -13.61 -0.59
N SER A 220 -4.46 -13.94 -1.61
CA SER A 220 -5.83 -14.45 -1.47
C SER A 220 -5.93 -15.71 -0.60
N VAL A 221 -4.81 -16.43 -0.43
CA VAL A 221 -4.68 -17.61 0.42
C VAL A 221 -4.03 -17.30 1.76
N ALA A 222 -3.13 -16.31 1.83
CA ALA A 222 -2.57 -15.82 3.09
C ALA A 222 -3.63 -15.10 3.95
N SER A 223 -4.53 -14.34 3.32
CA SER A 223 -5.61 -13.63 4.01
C SER A 223 -6.50 -14.55 4.87
N PRO A 224 -7.03 -15.70 4.37
CA PRO A 224 -7.84 -16.60 5.19
C PRO A 224 -7.04 -17.35 6.25
N VAL A 225 -5.72 -17.49 6.11
CA VAL A 225 -4.87 -17.97 7.20
C VAL A 225 -4.96 -17.01 8.40
N VAL A 226 -4.82 -15.70 8.15
CA VAL A 226 -4.98 -14.69 9.21
C VAL A 226 -6.43 -14.58 9.66
N ALA A 227 -7.42 -14.67 8.76
CA ALA A 227 -8.83 -14.65 9.15
C ALA A 227 -9.18 -15.83 10.09
N GLY A 228 -8.64 -17.02 9.82
CA GLY A 228 -8.76 -18.18 10.71
C GLY A 228 -8.09 -17.96 12.07
N VAL A 229 -6.89 -17.37 12.10
CA VAL A 229 -6.22 -16.92 13.33
C VAL A 229 -7.10 -15.93 14.09
N VAL A 230 -7.67 -14.92 13.42
CA VAL A 230 -8.57 -13.93 14.02
C VAL A 230 -9.82 -14.60 14.59
N CYS A 231 -10.48 -15.53 13.87
CA CYS A 231 -11.62 -16.27 14.40
C CYS A 231 -11.28 -17.06 15.66
N LEU A 232 -10.09 -17.68 15.69
CA LEU A 232 -9.62 -18.40 16.86
C LEU A 232 -9.38 -17.47 18.04
N LEU A 233 -8.72 -16.32 17.81
CA LEU A 233 -8.48 -15.28 18.82
C LEU A 233 -9.78 -14.63 19.34
N VAL A 234 -10.78 -14.40 18.47
CA VAL A 234 -12.10 -13.91 18.90
C VAL A 234 -12.77 -14.91 19.85
N SER A 235 -12.59 -16.22 19.61
CA SER A 235 -13.16 -17.27 20.46
C SER A 235 -12.51 -17.40 21.84
N VAL A 236 -11.37 -16.75 22.05
CA VAL A 236 -10.69 -16.68 23.36
C VAL A 236 -11.46 -15.78 24.33
N ILE A 237 -12.06 -14.71 23.80
CA ILE A 237 -12.80 -13.75 24.61
C ILE A 237 -14.23 -14.24 24.80
N PRO A 238 -14.75 -14.32 26.05
CA PRO A 238 -16.13 -14.69 26.32
C PRO A 238 -17.11 -13.82 25.55
N GLU A 239 -18.14 -14.43 24.97
CA GLU A 239 -19.15 -13.77 24.13
C GLU A 239 -19.73 -12.47 24.71
N PRO A 240 -20.06 -12.37 26.02
CA PRO A 240 -20.56 -11.12 26.61
C PRO A 240 -19.54 -9.97 26.65
N ASP A 241 -18.24 -10.31 26.67
CA ASP A 241 -17.15 -9.35 26.80
C ASP A 241 -16.54 -8.96 25.44
N ARG A 242 -16.80 -9.73 24.37
CA ARG A 242 -16.20 -9.55 23.04
C ARG A 242 -16.30 -8.13 22.54
N LYS A 243 -17.50 -7.55 22.48
CA LYS A 243 -17.71 -6.19 21.92
C LYS A 243 -17.10 -5.06 22.77
N ASN A 244 -16.77 -5.33 24.04
CA ASN A 244 -16.15 -4.35 24.92
C ASN A 244 -14.62 -4.32 24.76
N LEU A 245 -14.02 -5.42 24.31
CA LEU A 245 -12.56 -5.61 24.21
C LEU A 245 -12.07 -5.71 22.76
N LEU A 246 -12.80 -6.44 21.91
CA LEU A 246 -12.46 -6.71 20.53
C LEU A 246 -13.16 -5.73 19.59
N ASN A 247 -12.34 -5.05 18.81
CA ASN A 247 -12.71 -4.16 17.72
C ASN A 247 -11.59 -4.24 16.65
N PRO A 248 -11.77 -3.62 15.46
CA PRO A 248 -10.76 -3.64 14.41
C PRO A 248 -9.37 -3.18 14.87
N ALA A 249 -9.28 -2.10 15.67
CA ALA A 249 -7.99 -1.62 16.18
C ALA A 249 -7.38 -2.54 17.23
N SER A 250 -8.14 -3.07 18.20
CA SER A 250 -7.57 -3.94 19.24
C SER A 250 -7.09 -5.28 18.69
N MET A 251 -7.81 -5.84 17.71
CA MET A 251 -7.34 -7.04 17.00
C MET A 251 -6.07 -6.72 16.19
N LYS A 252 -6.06 -5.62 15.44
CA LYS A 252 -4.87 -5.21 14.69
C LYS A 252 -3.67 -4.99 15.63
N GLN A 253 -3.86 -4.33 16.77
CA GLN A 253 -2.83 -4.15 17.79
C GLN A 253 -2.24 -5.49 18.25
N ALA A 254 -3.08 -6.47 18.59
CA ALA A 254 -2.60 -7.78 19.02
C ALA A 254 -1.81 -8.53 17.93
N LEU A 255 -2.22 -8.37 16.66
CA LEU A 255 -1.52 -8.99 15.52
C LEU A 255 -0.17 -8.32 15.23
N VAL A 256 -0.12 -6.98 15.17
CA VAL A 256 1.12 -6.26 14.84
C VAL A 256 2.11 -6.25 16.00
N GLU A 257 1.65 -6.19 17.25
CA GLU A 257 2.53 -6.22 18.43
C GLU A 257 3.05 -7.64 18.71
N GLY A 258 2.26 -8.67 18.36
CA GLY A 258 2.66 -10.07 18.53
C GLY A 258 3.45 -10.64 17.36
N ALA A 259 3.50 -9.96 16.20
CA ALA A 259 4.14 -10.50 15.01
C ALA A 259 5.63 -10.81 15.19
N ALA A 260 6.07 -11.91 14.61
CA ALA A 260 7.47 -12.31 14.56
C ALA A 260 8.16 -11.63 13.36
N LYS A 261 8.97 -10.61 13.65
CA LYS A 261 9.80 -9.92 12.64
C LYS A 261 10.73 -10.91 11.91
N LEU A 262 10.69 -10.87 10.58
CA LEU A 262 11.52 -11.68 9.68
C LEU A 262 12.85 -10.97 9.39
N ALA A 263 13.92 -11.75 9.27
CA ALA A 263 15.24 -11.25 8.89
C ALA A 263 15.35 -11.12 7.37
N GLY A 264 15.69 -9.93 6.87
CA GLY A 264 15.95 -9.69 5.44
C GLY A 264 14.92 -8.81 4.72
N PRO A 265 13.61 -8.99 4.90
CA PRO A 265 12.63 -8.07 4.31
C PRO A 265 12.54 -6.74 5.05
N ASN A 266 12.11 -5.68 4.36
CA ASN A 266 11.82 -4.39 5.01
C ASN A 266 10.35 -4.25 5.45
N MET A 267 10.04 -3.21 6.25
CA MET A 267 8.70 -2.99 6.80
C MET A 267 7.60 -2.87 5.74
N TYR A 268 7.90 -2.43 4.53
CA TYR A 268 6.93 -2.34 3.42
C TYR A 268 6.74 -3.66 2.67
N GLU A 269 7.54 -4.69 2.98
CA GLU A 269 7.37 -6.05 2.46
C GLU A 269 6.69 -6.96 3.50
N GLN A 270 7.08 -6.84 4.77
CA GLN A 270 6.63 -7.75 5.83
C GLN A 270 5.65 -7.14 6.85
N GLY A 271 5.44 -5.83 6.82
CA GLY A 271 4.71 -5.14 7.89
C GLY A 271 5.42 -5.31 9.23
N ALA A 272 4.66 -5.71 10.26
CA ALA A 272 5.20 -6.07 11.56
C ALA A 272 5.96 -7.40 11.59
N GLY A 273 5.80 -8.24 10.55
CA GLY A 273 6.36 -9.57 10.45
C GLY A 273 5.31 -10.66 10.29
N ARG A 274 5.74 -11.91 10.46
CA ARG A 274 4.87 -13.09 10.35
C ARG A 274 3.92 -13.14 11.54
N VAL A 275 2.65 -13.42 11.29
CA VAL A 275 1.66 -13.62 12.35
C VAL A 275 2.13 -14.68 13.37
N ASP A 276 2.04 -14.35 14.66
CA ASP A 276 2.28 -15.26 15.77
C ASP A 276 1.02 -15.37 16.61
N LEU A 277 0.28 -16.47 16.41
CA LEU A 277 -0.99 -16.70 17.08
C LEU A 277 -0.86 -16.74 18.61
N LEU A 278 0.23 -17.31 19.14
CA LEU A 278 0.39 -17.53 20.58
C LEU A 278 0.74 -16.22 21.29
N GLU A 279 1.60 -15.40 20.68
CA GLU A 279 1.91 -14.08 21.23
C GLU A 279 0.69 -13.15 21.15
N SER A 280 -0.03 -13.13 20.03
CA SER A 280 -1.30 -12.38 19.92
C SER A 280 -2.35 -12.85 20.94
N TYR A 281 -2.39 -14.15 21.25
CA TYR A 281 -3.24 -14.70 22.31
C TYR A 281 -2.87 -14.16 23.70
N GLU A 282 -1.59 -14.14 24.07
CA GLU A 282 -1.15 -13.61 25.38
C GLU A 282 -1.38 -12.11 25.51
N ILE A 283 -1.22 -11.35 24.41
CA ILE A 283 -1.59 -9.94 24.35
C ILE A 283 -3.09 -9.76 24.62
N LEU A 284 -3.96 -10.47 23.89
CA LEU A 284 -5.42 -10.34 24.04
C LEU A 284 -5.93 -10.76 25.42
N LYS A 285 -5.33 -11.77 26.03
CA LYS A 285 -5.71 -12.25 27.37
C LYS A 285 -5.52 -11.19 28.47
N SER A 286 -4.55 -10.30 28.29
CA SER A 286 -4.26 -9.21 29.22
C SER A 286 -4.61 -7.83 28.67
N TYR A 287 -5.26 -7.79 27.51
CA TYR A 287 -5.50 -6.57 26.77
C TYR A 287 -6.41 -5.62 27.54
N LYS A 288 -5.96 -4.37 27.63
CA LYS A 288 -6.75 -3.25 28.12
C LYS A 288 -6.93 -2.28 26.96
N PRO A 289 -8.18 -1.86 26.65
CA PRO A 289 -8.43 -0.89 25.60
C PRO A 289 -7.49 0.30 25.68
N ARG A 290 -6.70 0.51 24.62
CA ARG A 290 -5.65 1.54 24.55
C ARG A 290 -5.46 2.05 23.13
N ALA A 291 -4.88 3.23 23.02
CA ALA A 291 -4.30 3.67 21.76
C ALA A 291 -2.85 3.19 21.66
N SER A 292 -2.35 2.99 20.43
CA SER A 292 -0.95 2.73 20.14
C SER A 292 -0.55 3.33 18.78
N ILE A 293 0.74 3.31 18.47
CA ILE A 293 1.29 3.77 17.19
C ILE A 293 1.98 2.60 16.53
N PHE A 294 1.75 2.41 15.22
CA PHE A 294 2.41 1.40 14.40
C PHE A 294 3.03 2.03 13.14
N PRO A 295 4.32 1.76 12.84
CA PRO A 295 5.32 1.15 13.72
C PRO A 295 5.58 1.98 14.99
N SER A 296 5.95 1.33 16.09
CA SER A 296 6.24 2.00 17.37
C SER A 296 7.70 2.46 17.53
N LEU A 297 8.57 2.09 16.57
CA LEU A 297 9.98 2.44 16.51
C LEU A 297 10.40 2.74 15.06
N LEU A 298 11.13 3.83 14.88
CA LEU A 298 11.89 4.12 13.68
C LEU A 298 13.39 4.14 14.03
N ASP A 299 14.11 3.06 13.68
CA ASP A 299 15.55 2.92 13.93
C ASP A 299 16.35 2.93 12.62
N TYR A 300 17.10 3.99 12.37
CA TYR A 300 17.94 4.15 11.18
C TYR A 300 19.12 3.16 11.13
N SER A 301 19.42 2.47 12.23
CA SER A 301 20.45 1.41 12.28
C SER A 301 19.92 0.02 11.89
N ASP A 302 18.60 -0.16 11.83
CA ASP A 302 17.94 -1.43 11.54
C ASP A 302 17.72 -1.59 10.03
N CYS A 303 18.80 -1.89 9.31
CA CYS A 303 18.75 -2.17 7.87
C CYS A 303 18.70 -3.69 7.64
N PRO A 304 17.78 -4.22 6.81
CA PRO A 304 16.91 -3.50 5.87
C PRO A 304 15.53 -3.13 6.42
N TYR A 305 15.17 -3.48 7.65
CA TYR A 305 13.80 -3.31 8.16
C TYR A 305 13.27 -1.88 8.02
N ALA A 306 14.09 -0.88 8.38
CA ALA A 306 13.76 0.54 8.31
C ALA A 306 14.07 1.19 6.96
N TRP A 307 14.17 0.42 5.87
CA TRP A 307 14.26 0.99 4.53
C TRP A 307 13.00 1.84 4.22
N PRO A 308 13.11 3.01 3.57
CA PRO A 308 14.33 3.61 3.00
C PRO A 308 15.17 4.41 4.01
N PHE A 309 14.63 4.72 5.18
CA PHE A 309 15.25 5.61 6.18
C PHE A 309 16.64 5.17 6.62
N CYS A 310 16.87 3.87 6.83
CA CYS A 310 18.18 3.36 7.23
C CYS A 310 19.28 3.50 6.16
N ARG A 311 18.92 3.78 4.89
CA ARG A 311 19.87 3.95 3.77
C ARG A 311 20.37 5.37 3.60
N GLN A 312 19.70 6.35 4.21
CA GLN A 312 20.07 7.76 4.11
C GLN A 312 20.01 8.43 5.49
N PRO A 313 21.17 8.79 6.08
CA PRO A 313 21.17 9.59 7.31
C PRO A 313 20.65 11.00 7.05
N LEU A 314 20.15 11.63 8.10
CA LEU A 314 19.75 13.03 8.10
C LEU A 314 20.98 13.95 8.10
N TYR A 315 20.81 15.17 7.60
CA TYR A 315 21.83 16.24 7.63
C TYR A 315 21.17 17.61 7.48
N ALA A 316 21.91 18.67 7.80
CA ALA A 316 21.38 20.03 7.78
C ALA A 316 21.20 20.56 6.35
N GLY A 317 20.15 21.37 6.15
CA GLY A 317 19.81 21.96 4.86
C GLY A 317 19.17 20.98 3.85
N ALA A 318 18.85 19.75 4.27
CA ALA A 318 18.02 18.81 3.52
C ALA A 318 16.53 19.19 3.56
N MET A 319 15.74 18.78 2.56
CA MET A 319 14.29 18.66 2.64
C MET A 319 13.89 17.81 3.86
N PRO A 320 12.75 18.13 4.50
CA PRO A 320 12.23 17.30 5.58
C PRO A 320 12.00 15.86 5.12
N VAL A 321 12.50 14.89 5.90
CA VAL A 321 12.15 13.48 5.74
C VAL A 321 10.85 13.24 6.49
N ILE A 322 9.86 12.65 5.84
CA ILE A 322 8.56 12.37 6.44
C ILE A 322 8.45 10.89 6.76
N PHE A 323 8.08 10.56 7.99
CA PHE A 323 7.70 9.20 8.39
C PHE A 323 6.23 9.18 8.80
N ASN A 324 5.44 8.35 8.13
CA ASN A 324 4.01 8.21 8.37
C ASN A 324 3.71 6.94 9.18
N ALA A 325 3.18 7.14 10.38
CA ALA A 325 2.74 6.06 11.27
C ALA A 325 1.21 6.07 11.43
N SER A 326 0.66 4.89 11.71
CA SER A 326 -0.76 4.70 12.00
C SER A 326 -1.02 4.75 13.50
N ILE A 327 -1.97 5.57 13.91
CA ILE A 327 -2.50 5.57 15.28
C ILE A 327 -3.63 4.53 15.30
N LEU A 328 -3.54 3.54 16.19
CA LEU A 328 -4.58 2.53 16.39
C LEU A 328 -5.33 2.84 17.68
N ASN A 329 -6.65 3.02 17.63
CA ASN A 329 -7.46 3.36 18.79
C ASN A 329 -8.38 2.20 19.22
N GLY A 330 -7.86 1.31 20.07
CA GLY A 330 -8.67 0.21 20.61
C GLY A 330 -9.63 0.63 21.74
N MET A 331 -9.70 1.90 22.12
CA MET A 331 -10.55 2.39 23.22
C MET A 331 -12.01 2.60 22.82
N GLY A 332 -12.28 2.90 21.55
CA GLY A 332 -13.60 3.17 21.00
C GLY A 332 -13.55 3.64 19.55
N VAL A 333 -14.70 3.64 18.88
CA VAL A 333 -14.84 3.96 17.44
C VAL A 333 -14.55 5.43 17.11
N ILE A 334 -14.35 6.28 18.11
CA ILE A 334 -13.90 7.65 17.89
C ILE A 334 -12.87 7.99 18.94
N GLY A 335 -11.83 8.69 18.51
CA GLY A 335 -10.80 9.22 19.37
C GLY A 335 -10.47 10.66 19.03
N TYR A 336 -9.91 11.37 19.99
CA TYR A 336 -9.45 12.75 19.84
C TYR A 336 -8.02 12.83 20.33
N VAL A 337 -7.16 13.39 19.49
CA VAL A 337 -5.82 13.81 19.90
C VAL A 337 -5.97 15.07 20.75
N GLU A 338 -5.71 14.95 22.06
CA GLU A 338 -6.02 16.04 23.02
C GLU A 338 -5.08 17.25 22.89
N SER A 339 -3.86 17.02 22.40
CA SER A 339 -2.83 18.04 22.24
C SER A 339 -1.84 17.65 21.15
N PRO A 340 -1.13 18.62 20.54
CA PRO A 340 -0.06 18.31 19.60
C PRO A 340 0.94 17.31 20.17
N PRO A 341 1.47 16.37 19.35
CA PRO A 341 2.54 15.47 19.77
C PRO A 341 3.75 16.23 20.30
N ILE A 342 4.45 15.62 21.26
CA ILE A 342 5.59 16.25 21.94
C ILE A 342 6.83 15.39 21.72
N TRP A 343 7.92 16.03 21.29
CA TRP A 343 9.25 15.43 21.19
C TRP A 343 9.99 15.53 22.52
N HIS A 344 10.53 14.39 22.98
CA HIS A 344 11.32 14.26 24.19
C HIS A 344 12.69 13.68 23.83
N PRO A 345 13.71 14.53 23.58
CA PRO A 345 15.06 14.05 23.30
C PRO A 345 15.67 13.41 24.56
N PHE A 346 16.43 12.33 24.39
CA PHE A 346 17.13 11.68 25.52
C PHE A 346 18.38 12.44 25.94
N GLU A 347 19.01 13.15 25.00
CA GLU A 347 20.24 13.92 25.21
C GLU A 347 20.13 15.32 24.60
N GLU A 348 20.98 16.26 25.02
CA GLU A 348 20.98 17.64 24.51
C GLU A 348 21.21 17.73 23.00
N VAL A 349 21.94 16.77 22.41
CA VAL A 349 22.14 16.68 20.96
C VAL A 349 20.83 16.52 20.19
N GLY A 350 19.78 16.01 20.83
CA GLY A 350 18.45 15.94 20.24
C GLY A 350 17.79 17.30 19.99
N ASN A 351 18.34 18.39 20.55
CA ASN A 351 17.92 19.76 20.23
C ASN A 351 18.38 20.21 18.82
N LEU A 352 19.30 19.48 18.18
CA LEU A 352 19.70 19.70 16.79
C LEU A 352 18.63 19.25 15.78
N LEU A 353 17.66 18.44 16.23
CA LEU A 353 16.52 18.02 15.42
C LEU A 353 15.45 19.13 15.43
N SER A 354 15.08 19.58 14.23
CA SER A 354 13.81 20.25 13.97
C SER A 354 12.77 19.17 13.64
N ILE A 355 11.72 19.09 14.44
CA ILE A 355 10.67 18.09 14.30
C ILE A 355 9.30 18.79 14.28
N HIS A 356 8.51 18.47 13.26
CA HIS A 356 7.15 18.96 13.09
C HIS A 356 6.19 17.78 12.88
N PHE A 357 4.92 17.97 13.21
CA PHE A 357 3.92 16.91 13.19
C PHE A 357 2.69 17.37 12.41
N THR A 358 2.23 16.53 11.49
CA THR A 358 0.86 16.58 10.97
C THR A 358 0.14 15.29 11.39
N TYR A 359 -1.10 15.38 11.83
CA TYR A 359 -1.79 14.24 12.45
C TYR A 359 -3.31 14.39 12.38
N SER A 360 -4.02 13.27 12.54
CA SER A 360 -5.47 13.28 12.67
C SER A 360 -5.90 13.89 14.01
N GLU A 361 -6.61 15.01 14.01
CA GLU A 361 -7.23 15.55 15.23
C GLU A 361 -8.34 14.61 15.75
N ILE A 362 -9.09 14.04 14.82
CA ILE A 362 -10.16 13.07 15.06
C ILE A 362 -9.71 11.72 14.48
N ILE A 363 -9.73 10.69 15.31
CA ILE A 363 -9.51 9.29 14.91
C ILE A 363 -10.88 8.69 14.64
N TRP A 364 -11.11 8.24 13.40
CA TRP A 364 -12.35 7.62 12.96
C TRP A 364 -12.11 6.71 11.75
N PRO A 365 -12.73 5.51 11.70
CA PRO A 365 -13.45 4.85 12.79
C PRO A 365 -12.54 4.20 13.83
N TRP A 366 -11.36 3.71 13.50
CA TRP A 366 -10.46 3.11 14.52
C TRP A 366 -9.02 3.54 14.37
N THR A 367 -8.69 4.13 13.24
CA THR A 367 -7.34 4.53 12.89
C THR A 367 -7.23 6.01 12.56
N GLY A 368 -6.06 6.57 12.86
CA GLY A 368 -5.65 7.91 12.46
C GLY A 368 -4.21 7.87 11.96
N TYR A 369 -3.67 9.00 11.56
CA TYR A 369 -2.27 9.11 11.13
C TYR A 369 -1.47 10.05 12.03
N LEU A 370 -0.17 9.77 12.13
CA LEU A 370 0.86 10.65 12.68
C LEU A 370 2.01 10.71 11.68
N ALA A 371 2.14 11.86 11.02
CA ALA A 371 3.24 12.18 10.13
C ALA A 371 4.31 12.97 10.90
N ILE A 372 5.57 12.60 10.73
CA ILE A 372 6.70 13.20 11.44
C ILE A 372 7.66 13.75 10.42
N HIS A 373 7.80 15.07 10.44
CA HIS A 373 8.67 15.83 9.54
C HIS A 373 9.99 16.07 10.26
N LEU A 374 11.06 15.43 9.78
CA LEU A 374 12.37 15.40 10.42
C LEU A 374 13.37 16.21 9.60
N GLN A 375 14.03 17.18 10.25
CA GLN A 375 15.09 17.98 9.63
C GLN A 375 16.17 18.30 10.65
N ILE A 376 17.43 18.37 10.23
CA ILE A 376 18.52 18.83 11.10
C ILE A 376 18.68 20.34 10.94
N LYS A 377 18.73 21.05 12.06
CA LYS A 377 18.94 22.50 12.08
C LYS A 377 20.35 22.85 11.60
N GLU A 378 20.55 24.09 11.15
CA GLU A 378 21.84 24.55 10.64
C GLU A 378 22.99 24.40 11.65
N GLU A 379 22.72 24.53 12.96
CA GLU A 379 23.71 24.32 14.02
C GLU A 379 24.26 22.88 14.03
N GLY A 380 23.48 21.93 13.50
CA GLY A 380 23.86 20.52 13.33
C GLY A 380 24.65 20.23 12.06
N ALA A 381 25.01 21.23 11.24
CA ALA A 381 25.62 20.99 9.93
C ALA A 381 26.94 20.21 9.95
N GLN A 382 27.68 20.24 11.06
CA GLN A 382 28.93 19.50 11.27
C GLN A 382 28.76 18.31 12.22
N PHE A 383 27.55 18.08 12.75
CA PHE A 383 27.31 17.00 13.69
C PHE A 383 27.37 15.64 13.01
N SER A 384 27.91 14.65 13.71
CA SER A 384 27.89 13.25 13.30
C SER A 384 27.61 12.39 14.51
N GLY A 385 26.60 11.53 14.43
CA GLY A 385 26.19 10.68 15.54
C GLY A 385 24.73 10.28 15.43
N ASN A 386 24.17 9.83 16.54
CA ASN A 386 22.78 9.46 16.64
C ASN A 386 21.99 10.52 17.43
N ILE A 387 20.73 10.70 17.06
CA ILE A 387 19.75 11.44 17.85
C ILE A 387 18.67 10.45 18.26
N GLU A 388 18.42 10.33 19.56
CA GLU A 388 17.45 9.41 20.14
C GLU A 388 16.45 10.13 21.04
N GLY A 389 15.22 9.66 21.03
CA GLY A 389 14.16 10.21 21.87
C GLY A 389 12.80 9.63 21.56
N ASN A 390 11.78 10.17 22.24
CA ASN A 390 10.41 9.72 22.15
C ASN A 390 9.50 10.83 21.62
N VAL A 391 8.58 10.47 20.73
CA VAL A 391 7.40 11.28 20.42
C VAL A 391 6.22 10.73 21.23
N THR A 392 5.60 11.57 22.05
CA THR A 392 4.43 11.19 22.85
C THR A 392 3.17 11.86 22.33
N LEU A 393 2.08 11.10 22.27
CA LEU A 393 0.76 11.54 21.84
C LEU A 393 -0.29 11.08 22.85
N ARG A 394 -1.22 11.95 23.26
CA ARG A 394 -2.33 11.60 24.15
C ARG A 394 -3.63 11.52 23.37
N VAL A 395 -4.25 10.35 23.38
CA VAL A 395 -5.53 10.07 22.71
C VAL A 395 -6.60 9.85 23.77
N SER A 396 -7.75 10.49 23.58
CA SER A 396 -8.95 10.26 24.40
C SER A 396 -10.07 9.69 23.57
N SER A 397 -10.86 8.80 24.15
CA SER A 397 -12.11 8.30 23.56
C SER A 397 -13.27 8.52 24.53
N PRO A 398 -14.49 8.70 24.01
CA PRO A 398 -15.69 8.75 24.84
C PRO A 398 -15.78 7.54 25.79
N PRO A 399 -16.47 7.68 26.93
CA PRO A 399 -16.70 6.57 27.84
C PRO A 399 -17.39 5.41 27.11
N ALA A 400 -16.96 4.18 27.36
CA ALA A 400 -17.69 3.02 26.87
C ALA A 400 -19.03 2.85 27.62
N GLN A 401 -19.88 1.94 27.15
CA GLN A 401 -21.15 1.65 27.80
C GLN A 401 -20.94 1.26 29.28
N GLY A 402 -21.56 2.01 30.20
CA GLY A 402 -21.42 1.82 31.64
C GLY A 402 -20.31 2.63 32.31
N GLU A 403 -19.44 3.28 31.54
CA GLU A 403 -18.41 4.17 32.06
C GLU A 403 -18.91 5.63 32.12
N LYS A 404 -18.37 6.41 33.06
CA LYS A 404 -18.70 7.84 33.23
C LYS A 404 -17.59 8.79 32.79
N ARG A 405 -16.38 8.27 32.59
CA ARG A 405 -15.19 9.06 32.28
C ARG A 405 -14.63 8.64 30.93
N PRO A 406 -14.11 9.57 30.13
CA PRO A 406 -13.39 9.25 28.91
C PRO A 406 -12.24 8.28 29.19
N ARG A 407 -11.99 7.38 28.24
CA ARG A 407 -10.78 6.54 28.23
C ARG A 407 -9.65 7.37 27.66
N VAL A 408 -8.47 7.32 28.29
CA VAL A 408 -7.33 8.10 27.82
C VAL A 408 -6.09 7.22 27.82
N SER A 409 -5.32 7.31 26.74
CA SER A 409 -4.09 6.55 26.52
C SER A 409 -2.99 7.47 26.01
N THR A 410 -1.77 7.24 26.47
CA THR A 410 -0.58 7.94 25.96
C THR A 410 0.20 6.95 25.10
N CYS A 411 0.35 7.28 23.83
CA CYS A 411 1.13 6.53 22.87
C CYS A 411 2.56 7.07 22.84
N VAL A 412 3.52 6.19 22.56
CA VAL A 412 4.93 6.54 22.41
C VAL A 412 5.45 5.93 21.11
N LEU A 413 6.08 6.76 20.30
CA LEU A 413 6.90 6.34 19.17
C LEU A 413 8.35 6.67 19.48
N GLN A 414 9.22 5.67 19.38
CA GLN A 414 10.65 5.82 19.59
C GLN A 414 11.33 6.19 18.28
N LEU A 415 12.23 7.18 18.33
CA LEU A 415 13.05 7.58 17.19
C LEU A 415 14.52 7.34 17.53
N LYS A 416 15.22 6.65 16.63
CA LYS A 416 16.68 6.51 16.65
C LYS A 416 17.22 6.87 15.27
N LEU A 417 17.66 8.12 15.16
CA LEU A 417 17.98 8.78 13.90
C LEU A 417 19.49 8.84 13.73
N LYS A 418 19.98 8.60 12.51
CA LYS A 418 21.40 8.73 12.17
C LYS A 418 21.63 10.08 11.50
N VAL A 419 22.62 10.83 11.98
CA VAL A 419 22.97 12.16 11.45
C VAL A 419 24.41 12.18 10.98
N VAL A 420 24.65 12.84 9.85
CA VAL A 420 25.99 13.07 9.28
C VAL A 420 26.22 14.55 8.97
N PRO A 421 27.50 14.98 8.84
CA PRO A 421 27.80 16.32 8.36
C PRO A 421 27.20 16.55 6.98
N THR A 422 26.83 17.80 6.71
CA THR A 422 26.19 18.21 5.46
C THR A 422 27.04 17.76 4.26
N PRO A 423 26.51 16.89 3.37
CA PRO A 423 27.26 16.42 2.21
C PRO A 423 27.59 17.57 1.25
N PRO A 424 28.67 17.43 0.44
CA PRO A 424 28.95 18.38 -0.61
C PRO A 424 27.75 18.55 -1.55
N ARG A 425 27.45 19.80 -1.95
CA ARG A 425 26.35 20.14 -2.89
C ARG A 425 26.30 19.22 -4.11
N ALA A 426 27.46 18.92 -4.71
CA ALA A 426 27.56 18.06 -5.89
C ALA A 426 27.12 16.60 -5.69
N LYS A 427 26.91 16.16 -4.44
CA LYS A 427 26.39 14.83 -4.10
C LYS A 427 24.92 14.85 -3.69
N ARG A 428 24.27 16.02 -3.71
CA ARG A 428 22.88 16.18 -3.27
C ARG A 428 21.96 16.34 -4.47
N ILE A 429 21.00 15.44 -4.55
CA ILE A 429 20.01 15.31 -5.60
C ILE A 429 18.64 15.61 -5.02
N LEU A 430 17.88 16.46 -5.70
CA LEU A 430 16.48 16.70 -5.42
C LEU A 430 15.63 15.96 -6.46
N TRP A 431 14.69 15.15 -6.02
CA TRP A 431 13.70 14.45 -6.85
C TRP A 431 12.39 15.23 -6.79
N ASP A 432 11.89 15.67 -7.94
CA ASP A 432 10.57 16.29 -8.01
C ASP A 432 9.48 15.24 -7.86
N GLN A 433 8.75 15.27 -6.74
CA GLN A 433 7.59 14.40 -6.49
C GLN A 433 6.27 15.12 -6.69
N PHE A 434 6.29 16.44 -6.62
CA PHE A 434 5.08 17.26 -6.57
C PHE A 434 4.30 17.24 -7.89
N HIS A 435 5.02 17.03 -8.99
CA HIS A 435 4.48 16.99 -10.35
C HIS A 435 4.23 15.57 -10.89
N ASN A 436 4.48 14.53 -10.08
CA ASN A 436 4.09 13.16 -10.40
C ASN A 436 2.59 12.93 -10.17
N ILE A 437 2.11 11.77 -10.63
CA ILE A 437 0.75 11.26 -10.44
C ILE A 437 0.27 11.44 -9.00
N LYS A 438 -0.85 12.15 -8.86
CA LYS A 438 -1.58 12.26 -7.59
C LYS A 438 -2.55 11.10 -7.48
N TYR A 439 -2.53 10.41 -6.34
CA TYR A 439 -3.46 9.32 -6.10
C TYR A 439 -4.75 9.81 -5.43
N PRO A 440 -5.95 9.41 -5.90
CA PRO A 440 -6.19 8.67 -7.14
C PRO A 440 -6.17 9.60 -8.37
N PRO A 441 -5.55 9.20 -9.48
CA PRO A 441 -5.49 10.04 -10.67
C PRO A 441 -6.70 9.87 -11.60
N GLY A 442 -6.80 10.77 -12.58
CA GLY A 442 -7.51 10.45 -13.82
C GLY A 442 -6.82 9.30 -14.57
N TYR A 443 -7.32 8.92 -15.76
CA TYR A 443 -6.66 7.88 -16.55
C TYR A 443 -5.25 8.34 -16.98
N ILE A 444 -4.20 7.86 -16.32
CA ILE A 444 -2.83 7.93 -16.80
C ILE A 444 -2.42 6.53 -17.28
N PRO A 445 -2.02 6.39 -18.55
CA PRO A 445 -1.65 5.10 -19.10
C PRO A 445 -0.26 4.68 -18.63
N ARG A 446 0.01 3.37 -18.64
CA ARG A 446 1.34 2.81 -18.34
C ARG A 446 2.46 3.42 -19.20
N ASP A 447 3.62 3.53 -18.58
CA ASP A 447 4.90 3.92 -19.18
C ASP A 447 5.24 3.01 -20.36
N SER A 448 5.15 1.71 -20.13
CA SER A 448 5.45 0.69 -21.13
C SER A 448 4.20 0.25 -21.88
N LEU A 449 4.15 0.55 -23.16
CA LEU A 449 3.07 0.13 -24.07
C LEU A 449 3.06 -1.36 -24.41
N ASP A 450 4.10 -2.09 -23.98
CA ASP A 450 4.17 -3.55 -24.10
C ASP A 450 3.27 -4.25 -23.06
N VAL A 451 2.88 -3.56 -21.98
CA VAL A 451 2.01 -4.07 -20.93
C VAL A 451 0.54 -3.94 -21.36
N ARG A 452 -0.14 -5.07 -21.54
CA ARG A 452 -1.52 -5.12 -22.07
C ARG A 452 -2.60 -5.56 -21.08
N ASN A 453 -2.19 -6.13 -19.95
CA ASN A 453 -3.12 -6.69 -18.96
C ASN A 453 -3.54 -5.66 -17.91
N ASP A 454 -2.80 -4.57 -17.80
CA ASP A 454 -3.08 -3.43 -16.94
C ASP A 454 -2.72 -2.17 -17.73
N ILE A 455 -3.67 -1.25 -17.81
CA ILE A 455 -3.57 -0.05 -18.64
C ILE A 455 -3.32 1.19 -17.80
N LEU A 456 -3.49 1.14 -16.49
CA LEU A 456 -3.38 2.30 -15.62
C LEU A 456 -2.01 2.32 -14.95
N ASP A 457 -1.42 3.50 -14.85
CA ASP A 457 -0.27 3.70 -13.98
C ASP A 457 -0.70 4.17 -12.60
N TRP A 458 -0.39 3.33 -11.61
CA TRP A 458 -0.87 3.47 -10.23
C TRP A 458 0.23 3.13 -9.21
N HIS A 459 1.48 2.95 -9.66
CA HIS A 459 2.60 2.64 -8.77
C HIS A 459 3.09 3.87 -7.98
N GLY A 460 2.53 5.05 -8.25
CA GLY A 460 2.65 6.27 -7.45
C GLY A 460 3.90 7.12 -7.74
N ASP A 461 4.72 6.72 -8.72
CA ASP A 461 5.89 7.43 -9.25
C ASP A 461 6.76 8.06 -8.19
N HIS A 462 6.98 7.27 -7.13
CA HIS A 462 7.75 7.67 -6.00
C HIS A 462 9.12 7.02 -6.07
N LEU A 463 10.13 7.77 -5.62
CA LEU A 463 11.51 7.30 -5.43
C LEU A 463 11.62 5.98 -4.62
N HIS A 464 10.58 5.63 -3.86
CA HIS A 464 10.51 4.45 -3.00
C HIS A 464 9.45 3.43 -3.43
N THR A 465 8.81 3.63 -4.59
CA THR A 465 7.89 2.67 -5.21
C THR A 465 8.52 2.08 -6.48
N ASN A 466 8.00 2.36 -7.68
CA ASN A 466 8.56 1.92 -8.97
C ASN A 466 10.00 2.40 -9.21
N PHE A 467 10.44 3.52 -8.61
CA PHE A 467 11.81 4.04 -8.76
C PHE A 467 12.79 3.61 -7.66
N HIS A 468 12.41 2.68 -6.77
CA HIS A 468 13.25 2.28 -5.64
C HIS A 468 14.63 1.72 -6.02
N ILE A 469 14.75 1.09 -7.19
CA ILE A 469 16.04 0.58 -7.70
C ILE A 469 16.97 1.76 -8.02
N MET A 470 16.45 2.79 -8.68
CA MET A 470 17.21 4.01 -8.99
C MET A 470 17.67 4.71 -7.71
N PHE A 471 16.80 4.81 -6.70
CA PHE A 471 17.18 5.31 -5.38
C PHE A 471 18.36 4.54 -4.80
N ASN A 472 18.26 3.21 -4.75
CA ASN A 472 19.30 2.37 -4.18
C ASN A 472 20.63 2.54 -4.93
N MET A 473 20.61 2.57 -6.26
CA MET A 473 21.81 2.78 -7.09
C MET A 473 22.47 4.14 -6.86
N LEU A 474 21.66 5.21 -6.76
CA LEU A 474 22.17 6.55 -6.45
C LEU A 474 22.81 6.58 -5.06
N ARG A 475 22.15 5.97 -4.07
CA ARG A 475 22.68 5.83 -2.70
C ARG A 475 23.98 5.03 -2.65
N ASP A 476 24.07 3.91 -3.39
CA ASP A 476 25.29 3.09 -3.47
C ASP A 476 26.46 3.83 -4.12
N THR A 477 26.16 4.75 -5.04
CA THR A 477 27.15 5.64 -5.68
C THR A 477 27.54 6.84 -4.79
N GLY A 478 26.88 7.00 -3.63
CA GLY A 478 27.15 8.03 -2.64
C GLY A 478 26.42 9.36 -2.86
N TYR A 479 25.36 9.39 -3.69
CA TYR A 479 24.48 10.55 -3.84
C TYR A 479 23.36 10.52 -2.82
N TYR A 480 23.07 11.64 -2.18
CA TYR A 480 21.93 11.83 -1.28
C TYR A 480 20.75 12.32 -2.10
N VAL A 481 19.62 11.63 -1.99
CA VAL A 481 18.43 11.88 -2.82
C VAL A 481 17.28 12.28 -1.90
N GLU A 482 16.71 13.44 -2.17
CA GLU A 482 15.70 14.07 -1.32
C GLU A 482 14.42 14.30 -2.13
N THR A 483 13.26 14.11 -1.52
CA THR A 483 11.96 14.25 -2.19
C THR A 483 11.44 15.68 -2.06
N LEU A 484 11.09 16.32 -3.18
CA LEU A 484 10.44 17.63 -3.23
C LEU A 484 8.92 17.44 -3.37
N GLY A 485 8.20 17.60 -2.26
CA GLY A 485 6.73 17.54 -2.21
C GLY A 485 6.03 18.90 -2.36
N SER A 486 6.67 19.88 -3.01
CA SER A 486 6.17 21.25 -3.18
C SER A 486 6.58 21.82 -4.54
N PRO A 487 5.95 22.91 -5.03
CA PRO A 487 6.35 23.58 -6.27
C PRO A 487 7.83 23.93 -6.34
N LEU A 488 8.38 24.08 -7.54
CA LEU A 488 9.80 24.40 -7.78
C LEU A 488 10.20 25.76 -7.17
N THR A 489 9.24 26.63 -6.90
CA THR A 489 9.44 27.92 -6.22
C THR A 489 9.78 27.80 -4.72
N CYS A 490 9.59 26.63 -4.11
CA CYS A 490 9.72 26.44 -2.66
C CYS A 490 11.10 25.95 -2.19
N PHE A 491 12.05 25.63 -3.09
CA PHE A 491 13.38 25.16 -2.71
C PHE A 491 14.53 26.12 -3.08
N ASP A 492 15.61 26.03 -2.30
CA ASP A 492 16.86 26.76 -2.56
C ASP A 492 17.86 25.89 -3.35
N ALA A 493 18.06 26.22 -4.62
CA ALA A 493 18.97 25.50 -5.52
C ALA A 493 20.46 25.55 -5.10
N ARG A 494 20.84 26.45 -4.19
CA ARG A 494 22.20 26.49 -3.62
C ARG A 494 22.51 25.26 -2.77
N HIS A 495 21.50 24.54 -2.29
CA HIS A 495 21.68 23.32 -1.51
C HIS A 495 21.90 22.06 -2.36
N TYR A 496 21.49 22.08 -3.63
CA TYR A 496 21.43 20.89 -4.47
C TYR A 496 22.35 21.01 -5.68
N GLY A 497 23.00 19.91 -6.04
CA GLY A 497 23.80 19.82 -7.26
C GLY A 497 22.93 19.55 -8.48
N THR A 498 21.85 18.78 -8.32
CA THR A 498 21.00 18.34 -9.44
C THR A 498 19.54 18.22 -9.01
N LEU A 499 18.64 18.68 -9.86
CA LEU A 499 17.20 18.38 -9.84
C LEU A 499 16.90 17.27 -10.85
N LEU A 500 16.18 16.24 -10.41
CA LEU A 500 15.70 15.12 -11.20
C LEU A 500 14.21 15.29 -11.44
N LEU A 501 13.84 15.30 -12.71
CA LEU A 501 12.48 15.31 -13.21
C LEU A 501 12.24 13.97 -13.88
N VAL A 502 11.46 13.10 -13.25
CA VAL A 502 11.24 11.73 -13.71
C VAL A 502 9.75 11.49 -13.75
N ASP A 503 9.24 11.20 -14.94
CA ASP A 503 7.84 10.81 -15.14
C ASP A 503 6.85 11.83 -14.58
N LEU A 504 6.76 12.99 -15.23
CA LEU A 504 5.97 14.12 -14.70
C LEU A 504 4.73 14.37 -15.55
N GLU A 505 3.56 14.41 -14.90
CA GLU A 505 2.25 14.48 -15.55
C GLU A 505 1.57 15.84 -15.37
N GLU A 506 2.03 16.66 -14.43
CA GLU A 506 1.43 17.96 -14.11
C GLU A 506 1.94 19.13 -14.98
N GLU A 507 1.15 20.19 -15.03
CA GLU A 507 1.53 21.46 -15.67
C GLU A 507 2.36 22.35 -14.71
N TYR A 508 3.19 23.23 -15.28
CA TYR A 508 4.04 24.14 -14.50
C TYR A 508 3.55 25.58 -14.56
N PHE A 509 3.58 26.27 -13.41
CA PHE A 509 3.27 27.69 -13.38
C PHE A 509 4.39 28.53 -14.02
N PRO A 510 4.09 29.69 -14.63
CA PRO A 510 5.12 30.57 -15.20
C PRO A 510 6.25 30.93 -14.22
N GLU A 511 5.92 31.10 -12.94
CA GLU A 511 6.86 31.39 -11.87
C GLU A 511 7.83 30.23 -11.61
N GLU A 512 7.41 28.98 -11.80
CA GLU A 512 8.26 27.80 -11.68
C GLU A 512 9.24 27.71 -12.85
N ILE A 513 8.76 28.00 -14.07
CA ILE A 513 9.60 28.05 -15.27
C ILE A 513 10.69 29.12 -15.13
N GLU A 514 10.31 30.33 -14.67
CA GLU A 514 11.26 31.41 -14.41
C GLU A 514 12.27 31.03 -13.31
N LYS A 515 11.78 30.47 -12.19
CA LYS A 515 12.63 30.03 -11.08
C LYS A 515 13.63 28.96 -11.51
N LEU A 516 13.19 27.92 -12.21
CA LEU A 516 14.07 26.84 -12.65
C LEU A 516 15.14 27.35 -13.61
N ARG A 517 14.76 28.23 -14.55
CA ARG A 517 15.70 28.88 -15.46
C ARG A 517 16.79 29.63 -14.69
N ASP A 518 16.39 30.44 -13.72
CA ASP A 518 17.33 31.24 -12.94
C ASP A 518 18.22 30.37 -12.05
N ASP A 519 17.68 29.30 -11.46
CA ASP A 519 18.47 28.35 -10.69
C ASP A 519 19.53 27.66 -11.56
N VAL A 520 19.17 27.18 -12.75
CA VAL A 520 20.12 26.52 -13.66
C VAL A 520 21.19 27.50 -14.13
N ILE A 521 20.81 28.69 -14.60
CA ILE A 521 21.74 29.64 -15.22
C ILE A 521 22.59 30.37 -14.17
N ASN A 522 21.98 30.84 -13.09
CA ASN A 522 22.64 31.74 -12.13
C ASN A 522 23.22 31.01 -10.92
N THR A 523 22.62 29.89 -10.49
CA THR A 523 23.10 29.12 -9.33
C THR A 523 23.89 27.86 -9.72
N GLY A 524 23.85 27.49 -11.00
CA GLY A 524 24.53 26.29 -11.51
C GLY A 524 23.89 25.00 -11.00
N LEU A 525 22.55 24.97 -10.92
CA LEU A 525 21.80 23.74 -10.69
C LEU A 525 21.87 22.86 -11.94
N GLY A 526 22.25 21.59 -11.77
CA GLY A 526 22.13 20.60 -12.84
C GLY A 526 20.68 20.16 -13.00
N LEU A 527 20.25 19.86 -14.21
CA LEU A 527 18.93 19.34 -14.51
C LEU A 527 19.06 18.00 -15.24
N ALA A 528 18.37 16.97 -14.74
CA ALA A 528 18.21 15.68 -15.42
C ALA A 528 16.72 15.43 -15.63
N VAL A 529 16.31 15.23 -16.88
CA VAL A 529 14.91 15.04 -17.26
C VAL A 529 14.75 13.71 -17.96
N PHE A 530 13.82 12.90 -17.47
CA PHE A 530 13.42 11.63 -18.04
C PHE A 530 11.99 11.82 -18.53
N ALA A 531 11.86 12.04 -19.83
CA ALA A 531 10.57 12.14 -20.50
C ALA A 531 10.17 10.78 -21.05
N GLU A 532 8.87 10.56 -21.04
CA GLU A 532 8.19 9.34 -21.45
C GLU A 532 7.56 9.51 -22.83
N TRP A 533 6.73 8.56 -23.25
CA TRP A 533 6.02 8.66 -24.51
C TRP A 533 4.83 9.64 -24.40
N TYR A 534 4.53 10.32 -25.50
CA TYR A 534 3.32 11.13 -25.64
C TYR A 534 2.85 11.08 -27.08
N ASN A 535 1.61 10.65 -27.32
CA ASN A 535 1.05 10.59 -28.66
C ASN A 535 -0.49 10.60 -28.62
N VAL A 536 -1.08 11.66 -29.17
CA VAL A 536 -2.54 11.93 -29.08
C VAL A 536 -3.36 10.82 -29.73
N ASP A 537 -2.97 10.34 -30.92
CA ASP A 537 -3.71 9.30 -31.63
C ASP A 537 -3.70 7.97 -30.88
N THR A 538 -2.57 7.62 -30.26
CA THR A 538 -2.45 6.42 -29.42
C THR A 538 -3.30 6.53 -28.17
N MET A 539 -3.28 7.68 -27.48
CA MET A 539 -4.12 7.94 -26.30
C MET A 539 -5.62 7.79 -26.63
N VAL A 540 -6.08 8.34 -27.76
CA VAL A 540 -7.49 8.22 -28.18
C VAL A 540 -7.89 6.76 -28.41
N LYS A 541 -6.98 5.92 -28.93
CA LYS A 541 -7.23 4.49 -29.15
C LYS A 541 -7.23 3.66 -27.85
N MET A 542 -6.59 4.13 -26.79
CA MET A 542 -6.54 3.49 -25.46
C MET A 542 -7.80 3.73 -24.62
N ARG A 543 -8.73 4.54 -25.13
CA ARG A 543 -10.02 4.80 -24.47
C ARG A 543 -10.79 3.50 -24.25
N PHE A 544 -11.29 3.31 -23.03
CA PHE A 544 -12.15 2.17 -22.67
C PHE A 544 -13.44 2.64 -21.99
N PHE A 545 -14.47 1.81 -22.05
CA PHE A 545 -15.71 2.04 -21.31
C PHE A 545 -15.62 1.31 -19.98
N ASP A 546 -15.69 2.05 -18.89
CA ASP A 546 -15.77 1.46 -17.56
C ASP A 546 -17.23 1.15 -17.24
N ASP A 547 -17.52 -0.14 -17.09
CA ASP A 547 -18.85 -0.62 -16.73
C ASP A 547 -19.26 -0.19 -15.31
N ASN A 548 -18.29 0.06 -14.42
CA ASN A 548 -18.55 0.48 -13.04
C ASN A 548 -19.02 1.94 -12.99
N THR A 549 -18.28 2.87 -13.60
CA THR A 549 -18.70 4.28 -13.67
C THR A 549 -19.70 4.58 -14.78
N ARG A 550 -19.98 3.63 -15.68
CA ARG A 550 -20.81 3.81 -16.88
C ARG A 550 -20.32 4.97 -17.76
N SER A 551 -19.01 5.22 -17.77
CA SER A 551 -18.40 6.33 -18.49
C SER A 551 -17.24 5.85 -19.36
N TRP A 552 -16.94 6.62 -20.39
CA TRP A 552 -15.74 6.40 -21.18
C TRP A 552 -14.55 7.11 -20.53
N TRP A 553 -13.49 6.36 -20.31
CA TRP A 553 -12.23 6.87 -19.79
C TRP A 553 -11.26 7.07 -20.95
N THR A 554 -10.69 8.27 -21.06
CA THR A 554 -9.66 8.61 -22.06
C THR A 554 -8.42 9.08 -21.32
N PRO A 555 -7.20 8.66 -21.73
CA PRO A 555 -5.97 9.12 -21.11
C PRO A 555 -5.89 10.64 -21.02
N VAL A 556 -5.50 11.16 -19.85
CA VAL A 556 -5.30 12.61 -19.62
C VAL A 556 -4.00 13.07 -20.27
N THR A 557 -2.96 12.25 -20.19
CA THR A 557 -1.67 12.43 -20.90
C THR A 557 -1.14 11.08 -21.41
N GLY A 558 0.03 11.06 -22.05
CA GLY A 558 0.79 9.84 -22.36
C GLY A 558 1.42 9.25 -21.09
N GLY A 559 2.58 8.59 -21.21
CA GLY A 559 3.35 8.16 -20.03
C GLY A 559 3.72 9.36 -19.16
N ALA A 560 4.18 10.46 -19.78
CA ALA A 560 4.35 11.77 -19.13
C ALA A 560 3.65 12.89 -19.89
N ASN A 561 3.55 14.07 -19.29
CA ASN A 561 3.05 15.30 -19.90
C ASN A 561 4.15 16.03 -20.68
N ASN A 562 4.55 15.45 -21.81
CA ASN A 562 5.57 16.03 -22.69
C ASN A 562 5.26 17.47 -23.16
N PRO A 563 4.01 17.86 -23.44
CA PRO A 563 3.68 19.27 -23.69
C PRO A 563 4.07 20.20 -22.53
N ALA A 564 3.73 19.85 -21.29
CA ALA A 564 4.11 20.64 -20.11
C ALA A 564 5.63 20.66 -19.91
N LEU A 565 6.31 19.53 -20.10
CA LEU A 565 7.78 19.46 -20.07
C LEU A 565 8.42 20.36 -21.15
N ASN A 566 7.81 20.44 -22.34
CA ASN A 566 8.28 21.32 -23.40
C ASN A 566 8.18 22.80 -23.03
N ASP A 567 7.11 23.21 -22.34
CA ASP A 567 6.96 24.57 -21.83
C ASP A 567 8.01 24.88 -20.76
N LEU A 568 8.23 23.95 -19.82
CA LEU A 568 9.26 24.06 -18.79
C LEU A 568 10.67 24.20 -19.38
N LEU A 569 10.97 23.44 -20.43
CA LEU A 569 12.29 23.36 -21.03
C LEU A 569 12.54 24.35 -22.17
N ALA A 570 11.50 25.08 -22.60
CA ALA A 570 11.59 26.08 -23.66
C ALA A 570 12.70 27.13 -23.44
N PRO A 571 12.93 27.66 -22.22
CA PRO A 571 14.00 28.63 -21.98
C PRO A 571 15.42 28.10 -22.23
N PHE A 572 15.60 26.78 -22.21
CA PHE A 572 16.87 26.10 -22.49
C PHE A 572 17.01 25.69 -23.95
N GLY A 573 15.98 25.92 -24.78
CA GLY A 573 15.98 25.52 -26.19
C GLY A 573 15.89 24.00 -26.39
N ILE A 574 15.36 23.26 -25.41
CA ILE A 574 15.11 21.81 -25.50
C ILE A 574 13.63 21.60 -25.88
N ALA A 575 13.32 20.55 -26.63
CA ALA A 575 11.95 20.08 -26.84
C ALA A 575 11.93 18.59 -27.24
N PHE A 576 10.91 17.90 -26.75
CA PHE A 576 10.50 16.55 -27.09
C PHE A 576 9.43 16.57 -28.19
N GLY A 577 9.41 15.51 -29.02
CA GLY A 577 8.39 15.28 -30.02
C GLY A 577 7.23 14.41 -29.50
N ASP A 578 6.53 13.79 -30.44
CA ASP A 578 5.34 12.96 -30.22
C ASP A 578 5.51 11.55 -30.81
N LYS A 579 6.77 11.16 -31.09
CA LYS A 579 7.08 9.80 -31.51
C LYS A 579 6.99 8.82 -30.34
N ILE A 580 6.63 7.58 -30.65
CA ILE A 580 6.73 6.46 -29.71
C ILE A 580 7.89 5.59 -30.20
N LEU A 581 9.03 5.75 -29.56
CA LEU A 581 10.26 5.05 -29.87
C LEU A 581 10.44 3.84 -28.95
N SER A 582 10.91 2.74 -29.51
CA SER A 582 11.31 1.54 -28.77
C SER A 582 12.50 0.84 -29.42
N GLY A 583 13.30 0.15 -28.62
CA GLY A 583 14.38 -0.70 -29.10
C GLY A 583 15.55 -0.84 -28.14
N ASP A 584 16.49 -1.70 -28.50
CA ASP A 584 17.68 -1.95 -27.71
C ASP A 584 18.77 -0.93 -28.05
N PHE A 585 19.53 -0.52 -27.05
CA PHE A 585 20.67 0.37 -27.21
C PHE A 585 21.80 -0.06 -26.28
N SER A 586 23.03 0.33 -26.63
CA SER A 586 24.18 0.14 -25.74
C SER A 586 24.83 1.47 -25.43
N LEU A 587 25.01 1.73 -24.14
CA LEU A 587 25.69 2.92 -23.64
C LEU A 587 26.68 2.48 -22.58
N PHE A 588 27.92 2.97 -22.68
CA PHE A 588 29.03 2.61 -21.78
C PHE A 588 29.31 1.10 -21.64
N GLY A 589 28.95 0.30 -22.65
CA GLY A 589 29.15 -1.15 -22.65
C GLY A 589 28.05 -1.97 -21.98
N GLU A 590 26.98 -1.31 -21.52
CA GLU A 590 25.78 -1.97 -21.00
C GLU A 590 24.70 -1.97 -22.07
N GLU A 591 24.11 -3.15 -22.32
CA GLU A 591 22.93 -3.29 -23.17
C GLU A 591 21.68 -2.97 -22.34
N ASN A 592 20.84 -2.09 -22.89
CA ASN A 592 19.62 -1.61 -22.26
C ASN A 592 18.50 -1.61 -23.29
N ARG A 593 17.26 -1.68 -22.82
CA ARG A 593 16.06 -1.59 -23.65
C ARG A 593 15.32 -0.30 -23.37
N TYR A 594 15.04 0.45 -24.42
CA TYR A 594 14.13 1.58 -24.40
C TYR A 594 12.74 1.06 -24.71
N ALA A 595 11.87 0.97 -23.69
CA ALA A 595 10.58 0.30 -23.80
C ALA A 595 9.57 1.12 -24.61
N SER A 596 9.33 2.34 -24.20
CA SER A 596 8.45 3.30 -24.87
C SER A 596 8.88 4.69 -24.44
N GLY A 597 9.10 5.61 -25.38
CA GLY A 597 9.46 6.97 -25.04
C GLY A 597 9.48 7.90 -26.24
N THR A 598 9.77 9.18 -26.01
CA THR A 598 9.70 10.23 -27.04
C THR A 598 11.05 10.55 -27.69
N ASP A 599 11.04 11.20 -28.84
CA ASP A 599 12.22 11.73 -29.51
C ASP A 599 12.58 13.16 -29.05
N ILE A 600 13.86 13.51 -29.15
CA ILE A 600 14.34 14.88 -28.91
C ILE A 600 14.36 15.63 -30.25
N VAL A 601 13.42 16.54 -30.45
CA VAL A 601 13.27 17.31 -31.71
C VAL A 601 14.05 18.63 -31.71
N ARG A 602 14.40 19.13 -30.52
CA ARG A 602 15.18 20.37 -30.37
C ARG A 602 16.16 20.25 -29.22
N PHE A 603 17.40 20.67 -29.46
CA PHE A 603 18.44 20.74 -28.44
C PHE A 603 19.33 21.99 -28.68
N PRO A 604 19.84 22.65 -27.62
CA PRO A 604 20.63 23.87 -27.77
C PRO A 604 21.93 23.64 -28.55
N ARG A 605 22.36 24.67 -29.29
CA ARG A 605 23.62 24.65 -30.04
C ARG A 605 24.81 24.47 -29.09
N GLY A 606 25.72 23.58 -29.45
CA GLY A 606 26.88 23.22 -28.63
C GLY A 606 26.60 22.11 -27.61
N GLY A 607 25.35 21.68 -27.49
CA GLY A 607 24.97 20.45 -26.79
C GLY A 607 25.32 19.19 -27.59
N TYR A 608 25.43 18.06 -26.90
CA TYR A 608 25.66 16.75 -27.48
C TYR A 608 24.36 15.95 -27.46
N VAL A 609 23.96 15.42 -28.62
CA VAL A 609 22.82 14.51 -28.74
C VAL A 609 23.36 13.15 -29.16
N HIS A 610 23.12 12.15 -28.33
CA HIS A 610 23.38 10.75 -28.66
C HIS A 610 22.12 10.18 -29.31
N SER A 611 22.29 9.47 -30.43
CA SER A 611 21.17 8.85 -31.14
C SER A 611 21.42 7.35 -31.31
N PHE A 612 20.33 6.60 -31.22
CA PHE A 612 20.29 5.16 -31.41
C PHE A 612 19.21 4.82 -32.44
N PRO A 613 19.36 3.70 -33.18
CA PRO A 613 18.34 3.27 -34.13
C PRO A 613 17.15 2.67 -33.38
N PHE A 614 16.11 3.47 -33.14
CA PHE A 614 14.86 3.01 -32.54
C PHE A 614 13.78 2.79 -33.60
N SER A 615 12.83 1.91 -33.27
CA SER A 615 11.61 1.69 -34.05
C SER A 615 10.57 2.73 -33.64
N ASP A 616 9.91 3.35 -34.62
CA ASP A 616 8.82 4.29 -34.41
C ASP A 616 7.48 3.58 -34.57
N SER A 617 6.69 3.56 -33.50
CA SER A 617 5.39 2.89 -33.45
C SER A 617 4.20 3.86 -33.43
N SER A 618 4.40 5.17 -33.61
CA SER A 618 3.33 6.19 -33.50
C SER A 618 2.13 5.93 -34.42
N GLU A 619 2.35 5.42 -35.64
CA GLU A 619 1.26 5.08 -36.56
C GLU A 619 0.66 3.69 -36.29
N SER A 620 1.42 2.81 -35.64
CA SER A 620 1.12 1.37 -35.49
C SER A 620 0.31 1.02 -34.24
N GLY A 621 0.02 1.98 -33.36
CA GLY A 621 -0.74 1.78 -32.12
C GLY A 621 -2.06 1.02 -32.34
N ALA A 622 -2.01 -0.29 -32.08
CA ALA A 622 -3.05 -1.30 -31.94
C ALA A 622 -3.97 -1.65 -33.15
N THR A 623 -3.42 -2.27 -34.19
CA THR A 623 -4.15 -3.34 -34.91
C THR A 623 -3.77 -4.70 -34.36
N GLN A 624 -4.33 -5.07 -33.19
CA GLN A 624 -4.61 -6.47 -32.81
C GLN A 624 -5.45 -6.52 -31.52
N ASN A 625 -6.76 -6.62 -31.72
CA ASN A 625 -7.81 -7.16 -30.84
C ASN A 625 -7.60 -7.08 -29.32
N VAL A 626 -8.20 -6.07 -28.70
CA VAL A 626 -8.77 -6.21 -27.35
C VAL A 626 -10.30 -6.32 -27.51
N LEU A 627 -10.82 -7.47 -27.06
CA LEU A 627 -12.23 -7.81 -26.84
C LEU A 627 -13.18 -7.74 -28.06
N LEU A 628 -13.06 -8.73 -28.95
CA LEU A 628 -14.23 -9.23 -29.67
C LEU A 628 -15.17 -9.91 -28.66
N THR A 629 -16.32 -9.27 -28.46
CA THR A 629 -17.55 -9.89 -27.97
C THR A 629 -17.75 -11.25 -28.63
N SER A 630 -17.78 -12.33 -27.83
CA SER A 630 -18.20 -13.64 -28.32
C SER A 630 -19.72 -13.67 -28.45
N SER A 631 -20.24 -13.00 -29.48
CA SER A 631 -21.60 -13.16 -29.98
C SER A 631 -21.53 -13.72 -31.40
N THR A 632 -21.52 -15.04 -31.52
CA THR A 632 -21.86 -15.70 -32.78
C THR A 632 -22.76 -16.90 -32.50
N THR A 633 -24.07 -16.64 -32.54
CA THR A 633 -25.07 -17.63 -32.91
C THR A 633 -25.02 -17.84 -34.42
N LYS A 634 -24.80 -19.08 -34.86
CA LYS A 634 -25.61 -19.77 -35.89
C LYS A 634 -25.17 -21.22 -36.09
N VAL A 635 -26.13 -22.10 -35.73
CA VAL A 635 -26.32 -23.54 -36.02
C VAL A 635 -25.17 -24.48 -35.69
#